data_AF-A0A847YX07-F1
#
_entry.id   AF-A0A847YX07-F1
#
_cell.length_a   1.000
_cell.length_b   1.000
_cell.length_c   1.000
_cell.angle_alpha   90.00
_cell.angle_beta   90.00
_cell.angle_gamma   90.00
#
_symmetry.space_group_name_H-M   'P 1'
#
loop_
_entity.id
_entity.type
_entity.pdbx_description
1 polymer ?
#
loop_
_entity_poly.entity_id
_entity_poly.type
_entity_poly.pdbx_seq_one_letter_code
_entity_poly.pdbx_strand_id
1 'polypeptide(L)'
;MTDNLQSNITTSPKKRLVKIGLIIVIGVIFVTGAYLQNQKQQTKKVMGAKAASAQLVYTSKATFKTKTAPFMQKTFVKVSFLPPKQPSPVWLELATKDNVEGVSLLVYHPLLAKLDWPFIENTKMTLYQRKPIYTSIDEFAKNPPTDKIVVFDDYMPRALMSNFKSLSDTENLDGVDFIATTHHQLFEEDGFLVYEAMVDASGAKIENDQMTWNMFMPEVSENNPITIKGVDITYNQPAMIESQ
;
A
#
# COMPACT_ATOMS: atom_id res chain seq x y z
N MET A 1 -69.16 -44.16 -15.86
CA MET A 1 -69.11 -43.27 -14.68
C MET A 1 -67.71 -43.37 -14.10
N THR A 2 -66.85 -42.40 -14.44
CA THR A 2 -65.46 -42.33 -13.99
C THR A 2 -65.27 -40.97 -13.37
N ASP A 3 -65.29 -40.94 -12.04
CA ASP A 3 -65.12 -39.73 -11.23
C ASP A 3 -63.66 -39.30 -11.26
N ASN A 4 -63.43 -38.14 -11.87
CA ASN A 4 -62.16 -37.44 -11.91
C ASN A 4 -62.05 -36.56 -10.65
N LEU A 5 -61.43 -37.08 -9.59
CA LEU A 5 -61.05 -36.31 -8.40
C LEU A 5 -59.79 -35.48 -8.71
N GLN A 6 -59.97 -34.25 -9.18
CA GLN A 6 -58.89 -33.28 -9.21
C GLN A 6 -58.60 -32.79 -7.78
N SER A 7 -57.53 -33.31 -7.17
CA SER A 7 -57.01 -32.82 -5.91
C SER A 7 -56.37 -31.44 -6.10
N ASN A 8 -57.10 -30.39 -5.76
CA ASN A 8 -56.57 -29.02 -5.68
C ASN A 8 -55.60 -28.91 -4.50
N ILE A 9 -54.31 -29.13 -4.75
CA ILE A 9 -53.24 -28.94 -3.77
C ILE A 9 -53.06 -27.43 -3.54
N THR A 10 -53.72 -26.92 -2.49
CA THR A 10 -53.54 -25.56 -1.98
C THR A 10 -52.17 -25.46 -1.31
N THR A 11 -51.15 -25.02 -2.05
CA THR A 11 -49.83 -24.79 -1.47
C THR A 11 -49.88 -23.61 -0.51
N SER A 12 -49.62 -23.88 0.78
CA SER A 12 -49.54 -22.88 1.85
C SER A 12 -48.68 -21.66 1.47
N PRO A 13 -49.14 -20.42 1.73
CA PRO A 13 -48.41 -19.19 1.39
C PRO A 13 -47.01 -19.10 2.01
N LYS A 14 -46.77 -19.78 3.14
CA LYS A 14 -45.44 -19.88 3.77
C LYS A 14 -44.42 -20.60 2.87
N LYS A 15 -44.84 -21.61 2.11
CA LYS A 15 -43.96 -22.34 1.17
C LYS A 15 -43.58 -21.51 -0.05
N ARG A 16 -44.38 -20.50 -0.43
CA ARG A 16 -44.05 -19.56 -1.52
C ARG A 16 -43.00 -18.54 -1.09
N LEU A 17 -43.10 -17.99 0.13
CA LEU A 17 -42.13 -17.01 0.64
C LEU A 17 -40.72 -17.60 0.80
N VAL A 18 -40.59 -18.85 1.26
CA VAL A 18 -39.29 -19.53 1.39
C VAL A 18 -38.62 -19.74 0.03
N LYS A 19 -39.39 -20.07 -1.02
CA LYS A 19 -38.85 -20.23 -2.38
C LYS A 19 -38.36 -18.91 -2.97
N ILE A 20 -39.08 -17.81 -2.72
CA ILE A 20 -38.67 -16.47 -3.19
C ILE A 20 -37.37 -16.03 -2.48
N GLY A 21 -37.27 -16.23 -1.16
CA GLY A 21 -36.05 -15.93 -0.41
C GLY A 21 -34.82 -16.69 -0.92
N LEU A 22 -34.98 -17.98 -1.24
CA LEU A 22 -33.88 -18.80 -1.79
C LEU A 22 -33.39 -18.29 -3.15
N ILE A 23 -34.31 -17.88 -4.03
CA ILE A 23 -33.97 -17.34 -5.36
C ILE A 23 -33.18 -16.04 -5.23
N ILE A 24 -33.55 -15.17 -4.29
CA ILE A 24 -32.84 -13.90 -4.05
C ILE A 24 -31.41 -14.17 -3.56
N VAL A 25 -31.23 -15.08 -2.60
CA VAL A 25 -29.90 -15.42 -2.08
C VAL A 25 -29.00 -16.01 -3.18
N ILE A 26 -29.53 -16.91 -4.00
CA ILE A 26 -28.78 -17.49 -5.13
C ILE A 26 -28.40 -16.40 -6.14
N GLY A 27 -29.33 -15.48 -6.45
CA GLY A 27 -29.07 -14.34 -7.34
C GLY A 27 -27.94 -13.45 -6.82
N VAL A 28 -27.95 -13.11 -5.53
CA VAL A 28 -26.89 -12.29 -4.91
C VAL A 28 -25.54 -12.99 -4.97
N ILE A 29 -25.47 -14.30 -4.69
CA ILE A 29 -24.23 -15.09 -4.79
C ILE A 29 -23.71 -15.13 -6.24
N PHE A 30 -24.59 -15.28 -7.23
CA PHE A 30 -24.20 -15.33 -8.63
C PHE A 30 -23.66 -13.98 -9.13
N VAL A 31 -24.31 -12.87 -8.74
CA VAL A 31 -23.88 -11.51 -9.10
C VAL A 31 -22.53 -11.17 -8.44
N THR A 32 -22.36 -11.49 -7.16
CA THR A 32 -21.07 -11.28 -6.47
C THR A 32 -19.97 -12.17 -7.04
N GLY A 33 -20.27 -13.44 -7.36
CA GLY A 33 -19.33 -14.33 -8.02
C GLY A 33 -18.89 -13.82 -9.40
N ALA A 34 -19.84 -13.38 -10.23
CA ALA A 34 -19.55 -12.80 -11.54
C ALA A 34 -18.75 -11.48 -11.44
N TYR A 35 -19.07 -10.62 -10.47
CA TYR A 35 -18.34 -9.39 -10.21
C TYR A 35 -16.88 -9.67 -9.81
N LEU A 36 -16.65 -10.60 -8.88
CA LEU A 36 -15.31 -11.02 -8.45
C LEU A 36 -14.52 -11.67 -9.60
N GLN A 37 -15.18 -12.45 -10.45
CA GLN A 37 -14.55 -13.06 -11.61
C GLN A 37 -14.16 -12.01 -12.67
N ASN A 38 -14.98 -10.98 -12.88
CA ASN A 38 -14.67 -9.89 -13.80
C ASN A 38 -13.49 -9.04 -13.29
N GLN A 39 -13.42 -8.77 -11.97
CA GLN A 39 -12.27 -8.14 -11.33
C GLN A 39 -10.97 -8.94 -11.55
N LYS A 40 -11.03 -10.28 -11.43
CA LYS A 40 -9.89 -11.18 -11.74
C LYS A 40 -9.48 -11.17 -13.22
N GLN A 41 -10.42 -10.96 -14.14
CA GLN A 41 -10.11 -10.87 -15.57
C GLN A 41 -9.52 -9.52 -15.96
N GLN A 42 -9.99 -8.42 -15.36
CA GLN A 42 -9.44 -7.09 -15.61
C GLN A 42 -8.01 -6.97 -15.10
N THR A 43 -7.71 -7.53 -13.92
CA THR A 43 -6.32 -7.66 -13.42
C THR A 43 -5.45 -8.50 -14.36
N LYS A 44 -5.96 -9.62 -14.91
CA LYS A 44 -5.23 -10.41 -15.93
C LYS A 44 -4.95 -9.67 -17.24
N LYS A 45 -5.85 -8.80 -17.71
CA LYS A 45 -5.71 -8.13 -19.01
C LYS A 45 -4.69 -6.98 -19.00
N VAL A 46 -4.39 -6.41 -17.82
CA VAL A 46 -3.30 -5.44 -17.63
C VAL A 46 -1.92 -6.13 -17.54
N MET A 47 -1.88 -7.43 -17.22
CA MET A 47 -0.65 -8.23 -17.06
C MET A 47 -0.07 -8.80 -18.38
N GLY A 48 -0.40 -8.22 -19.53
CA GLY A 48 0.34 -8.49 -20.77
C GLY A 48 1.75 -7.87 -20.79
N ALA A 49 2.10 -7.09 -19.76
CA ALA A 49 3.46 -6.64 -19.53
C ALA A 49 4.34 -7.84 -19.17
N LYS A 50 5.35 -8.10 -20.00
CA LYS A 50 6.43 -9.07 -19.73
C LYS A 50 6.90 -8.88 -18.29
N ALA A 51 6.71 -9.89 -17.44
CA ALA A 51 7.13 -9.84 -16.04
C ALA A 51 8.55 -9.31 -15.95
N ALA A 52 8.74 -8.23 -15.18
CA ALA A 52 10.05 -7.61 -15.03
C ALA A 52 11.03 -8.67 -14.52
N SER A 53 12.10 -8.90 -15.27
CA SER A 53 13.17 -9.80 -14.84
C SER A 53 13.89 -9.14 -13.67
N ALA A 54 14.05 -9.87 -12.57
CA ALA A 54 14.80 -9.38 -11.42
C ALA A 54 16.23 -8.97 -11.81
N GLN A 55 16.68 -7.86 -11.24
CA GLN A 55 17.99 -7.26 -11.50
C GLN A 55 18.78 -7.15 -10.20
N LEU A 56 20.08 -7.50 -10.27
CA LEU A 56 21.02 -7.20 -9.19
C LEU A 56 21.51 -5.76 -9.33
N VAL A 57 21.39 -4.99 -8.25
CA VAL A 57 21.86 -3.61 -8.17
C VAL A 57 23.02 -3.55 -7.19
N TYR A 58 24.11 -2.92 -7.62
CA TYR A 58 25.39 -2.84 -6.91
C TYR A 58 25.75 -1.41 -6.47
N THR A 59 24.87 -0.45 -6.72
CA THR A 59 25.08 0.96 -6.39
C THR A 59 24.14 1.41 -5.28
N SER A 60 24.61 2.29 -4.41
CA SER A 60 23.82 2.84 -3.29
C SER A 60 22.69 3.78 -3.72
N LYS A 61 22.64 4.12 -5.01
CA LYS A 61 21.55 4.88 -5.63
C LYS A 61 21.14 4.22 -6.93
N ALA A 62 19.84 4.10 -7.17
CA ALA A 62 19.26 3.73 -8.44
C ALA A 62 18.22 4.78 -8.85
N THR A 63 18.26 5.21 -10.12
CA THR A 63 17.29 6.17 -10.66
C THR A 63 16.47 5.47 -11.74
N PHE A 64 15.15 5.62 -11.66
CA PHE A 64 14.23 5.08 -12.67
C PHE A 64 13.22 6.14 -13.09
N LYS A 65 12.74 6.00 -14.32
CA LYS A 65 11.77 6.91 -14.92
C LYS A 65 10.50 6.16 -15.26
N THR A 66 9.36 6.70 -14.84
CA THR A 66 8.06 6.13 -15.19
C THR A 66 7.33 7.09 -16.12
N LYS A 67 6.77 6.56 -17.22
CA LYS A 67 5.87 7.34 -18.07
C LYS A 67 4.69 7.80 -17.22
N THR A 68 4.21 9.01 -17.43
CA THR A 68 3.12 9.60 -16.64
C THR A 68 2.07 10.24 -17.55
N ALA A 69 0.85 10.39 -17.04
CA ALA A 69 -0.19 11.20 -17.65
C ALA A 69 -0.17 12.62 -17.02
N PRO A 70 -0.75 13.64 -17.68
CA PRO A 70 -0.69 15.03 -17.22
C PRO A 70 -1.46 15.34 -15.92
N PHE A 71 -2.41 14.48 -15.49
CA PHE A 71 -3.25 14.72 -14.31
C PHE A 71 -3.16 13.55 -13.33
N MET A 72 -2.54 13.78 -12.16
CA MET A 72 -2.38 12.75 -11.13
C MET A 72 -2.56 13.32 -9.74
N GLN A 73 -3.48 12.72 -8.98
CA GLN A 73 -3.67 13.03 -7.57
C GLN A 73 -3.26 11.85 -6.66
N LYS A 74 -3.32 10.63 -7.19
CA LYS A 74 -3.05 9.41 -6.42
C LYS A 74 -2.27 8.43 -7.27
N THR A 75 -1.08 8.11 -6.81
CA THR A 75 -0.15 7.19 -7.46
C THR A 75 0.08 6.01 -6.54
N PHE A 76 -0.23 4.81 -7.02
CA PHE A 76 0.10 3.57 -6.34
C PHE A 76 1.52 3.16 -6.71
N VAL A 77 2.34 2.91 -5.70
CA VAL A 77 3.74 2.51 -5.81
C VAL A 77 3.86 1.10 -5.27
N LYS A 78 4.41 0.19 -6.08
CA LYS A 78 4.76 -1.16 -5.66
C LYS A 78 6.25 -1.39 -5.91
N VAL A 79 6.99 -1.73 -4.86
CA VAL A 79 8.42 -2.07 -4.95
C VAL A 79 8.58 -3.54 -4.55
N SER A 80 9.18 -4.35 -5.42
CA SER A 80 9.44 -5.77 -5.14
C SER A 80 10.95 -6.02 -5.13
N PHE A 81 11.48 -6.53 -4.02
CA PHE A 81 12.92 -6.67 -3.81
C PHE A 81 13.29 -7.83 -2.86
N LEU A 82 14.56 -8.22 -2.87
CA LEU A 82 15.19 -9.03 -1.83
C LEU A 82 16.22 -8.16 -1.13
N PRO A 83 16.18 -8.04 0.22
CA PRO A 83 17.11 -7.20 0.94
C PRO A 83 18.55 -7.71 0.77
N PRO A 84 19.54 -6.81 0.84
CA PRO A 84 20.94 -7.20 0.78
C PRO A 84 21.34 -8.03 2.01
N LYS A 85 22.50 -8.70 1.95
CA LYS A 85 23.00 -9.57 3.03
C LYS A 85 23.24 -8.78 4.33
N GLN A 86 23.79 -7.58 4.22
CA GLN A 86 23.87 -6.62 5.32
C GLN A 86 22.70 -5.64 5.13
N PRO A 87 21.59 -5.82 5.88
CA PRO A 87 20.38 -5.05 5.67
C PRO A 87 20.58 -3.60 6.14
N SER A 88 20.10 -2.66 5.33
CA SER A 88 20.11 -1.22 5.61
C SER A 88 18.76 -0.62 5.25
N PRO A 89 18.43 0.60 5.70
CA PRO A 89 17.25 1.30 5.21
C PRO A 89 17.25 1.39 3.68
N VAL A 90 16.07 1.29 3.07
CA VAL A 90 15.85 1.55 1.64
C VAL A 90 14.80 2.63 1.54
N TRP A 91 15.17 3.72 0.87
CA TRP A 91 14.30 4.87 0.65
C TRP A 91 13.93 4.98 -0.81
N LEU A 92 12.70 5.43 -1.07
CA LEU A 92 12.24 5.79 -2.41
C LEU A 92 11.77 7.24 -2.40
N GLU A 93 12.41 8.06 -3.22
CA GLU A 93 12.09 9.49 -3.35
C GLU A 93 11.57 9.81 -4.76
N LEU A 94 10.52 10.62 -4.82
CA LEU A 94 10.02 11.23 -6.06
C LEU A 94 10.74 12.57 -6.29
N ALA A 95 11.29 12.78 -7.48
CA ALA A 95 11.77 14.09 -7.87
C ALA A 95 10.58 15.08 -7.98
N THR A 96 10.58 16.13 -7.17
CA THR A 96 9.53 17.15 -7.14
C THR A 96 9.98 18.46 -7.78
N LYS A 97 9.02 19.35 -8.06
CA LYS A 97 9.29 20.72 -8.49
C LYS A 97 9.92 21.52 -7.33
N ASP A 98 10.65 22.58 -7.67
CA ASP A 98 11.23 23.48 -6.67
C ASP A 98 10.12 24.05 -5.75
N ASN A 99 10.41 24.13 -4.45
CA ASN A 99 9.50 24.62 -3.40
C ASN A 99 8.25 23.76 -3.16
N VAL A 100 8.21 22.52 -3.66
CA VAL A 100 7.19 21.53 -3.29
C VAL A 100 7.79 20.54 -2.31
N GLU A 101 7.02 20.20 -1.26
CA GLU A 101 7.41 19.16 -0.31
C GLU A 101 7.75 17.86 -1.05
N GLY A 102 8.91 17.27 -0.73
CA GLY A 102 9.35 16.02 -1.33
C GLY A 102 8.45 14.86 -0.91
N VAL A 103 8.33 13.86 -1.77
CA VAL A 103 7.72 12.58 -1.40
C VAL A 103 8.84 11.58 -1.20
N SER A 104 9.03 11.16 0.05
CA SER A 104 10.02 10.15 0.45
C SER A 104 9.30 9.03 1.21
N LEU A 105 9.58 7.79 0.82
CA LEU A 105 8.98 6.59 1.37
C LEU A 105 10.06 5.68 1.94
N LEU A 106 9.91 5.25 3.19
CA LEU A 106 10.74 4.23 3.80
C LEU A 106 10.27 2.83 3.34
N VAL A 107 10.85 2.36 2.23
CA VAL A 107 10.52 1.05 1.63
C VAL A 107 10.90 -0.10 2.55
N TYR A 108 12.05 -0.01 3.21
CA TYR A 108 12.53 -1.05 4.11
C TYR A 108 13.35 -0.45 5.25
N HIS A 109 13.23 -1.02 6.44
CA HIS A 109 14.10 -0.70 7.56
C HIS A 109 14.38 -1.96 8.40
N PRO A 110 15.65 -2.29 8.72
CA PRO A 110 16.00 -3.53 9.43
C PRO A 110 15.29 -3.70 10.79
N LEU A 111 15.12 -2.59 11.52
CA LEU A 111 14.40 -2.61 12.81
C LEU A 111 12.90 -2.85 12.67
N LEU A 112 12.29 -2.35 11.58
CA LEU A 112 10.84 -2.45 11.38
C LEU A 112 10.46 -3.80 10.75
N ALA A 113 11.33 -4.36 9.90
CA ALA A 113 11.09 -5.64 9.22
C ALA A 113 10.89 -6.84 10.19
N LYS A 114 11.33 -6.71 11.44
CA LYS A 114 11.19 -7.73 12.49
C LYS A 114 10.21 -7.34 13.60
N LEU A 115 9.57 -6.17 13.45
CA LEU A 115 8.71 -5.61 14.49
C LEU A 115 7.33 -6.27 14.46
N ASP A 116 6.88 -6.75 15.61
CA ASP A 116 5.60 -7.44 15.79
C ASP A 116 4.58 -6.61 16.60
N TRP A 117 4.86 -5.31 16.79
CA TRP A 117 3.99 -4.43 17.55
C TRP A 117 2.65 -4.21 16.84
N PRO A 118 1.55 -4.04 17.61
CA PRO A 118 0.31 -3.52 17.06
C PRO A 118 0.53 -2.21 16.32
N PHE A 119 -0.10 -2.06 15.17
CA PHE A 119 -0.01 -0.84 14.38
C PHE A 119 -1.38 -0.40 13.88
N ILE A 120 -1.47 0.88 13.56
CA ILE A 120 -2.56 1.48 12.81
C ILE A 120 -1.93 2.22 11.62
N GLU A 121 -2.61 2.24 10.48
CA GLU A 121 -2.08 2.87 9.27
C GLU A 121 -3.15 3.64 8.51
N ASN A 122 -2.71 4.60 7.71
CA ASN A 122 -3.50 5.23 6.65
C ASN A 122 -2.62 5.38 5.40
N THR A 123 -3.07 6.13 4.39
CA THR A 123 -2.29 6.29 3.14
C THR A 123 -1.00 7.09 3.29
N LYS A 124 -0.74 7.75 4.43
CA LYS A 124 0.42 8.63 4.63
C LYS A 124 1.44 8.07 5.60
N MET A 125 0.99 7.32 6.61
CA MET A 125 1.88 6.78 7.62
C MET A 125 1.30 5.55 8.32
N THR A 126 2.22 4.81 8.94
CA THR A 126 1.99 3.75 9.90
C THR A 126 2.45 4.22 11.28
N LEU A 127 1.64 3.95 12.30
CA LEU A 127 1.98 4.15 13.70
C LEU A 127 2.06 2.79 14.40
N TYR A 128 3.27 2.34 14.69
CA TYR A 128 3.50 1.19 15.58
C TYR A 128 3.40 1.64 17.03
N GLN A 129 2.74 0.84 17.85
CA GLN A 129 2.45 1.14 19.25
C GLN A 129 2.86 -0.06 20.11
N ARG A 130 3.81 0.12 21.02
CA ARG A 130 4.17 -0.95 21.97
C ARG A 130 2.95 -1.36 22.82
N LYS A 131 2.11 -0.38 23.16
CA LYS A 131 0.81 -0.57 23.79
C LYS A 131 -0.26 0.13 22.92
N PRO A 132 -1.32 -0.57 22.49
CA PRO A 132 -2.32 0.00 21.59
C PRO A 132 -3.20 1.03 22.31
N ILE A 133 -2.81 2.29 22.26
CA ILE A 133 -3.49 3.42 22.92
C ILE A 133 -4.38 4.16 21.92
N TYR A 134 -3.89 4.38 20.71
CA TYR A 134 -4.59 5.09 19.65
C TYR A 134 -5.32 4.12 18.72
N THR A 135 -6.47 4.56 18.23
CA THR A 135 -7.30 3.79 17.28
C THR A 135 -7.20 4.29 15.85
N SER A 136 -6.72 5.53 15.65
CA SER A 136 -6.49 6.11 14.33
C SER A 136 -5.28 7.05 14.31
N ILE A 137 -4.70 7.19 13.11
CA ILE A 137 -3.63 8.16 12.85
C ILE A 137 -4.06 9.59 13.19
N ASP A 138 -5.31 9.97 12.89
CA ASP A 138 -5.82 11.32 13.15
C ASP A 138 -5.95 11.61 14.65
N GLU A 139 -6.29 10.60 15.45
CA GLU A 139 -6.33 10.71 16.91
C GLU A 139 -4.94 10.98 17.49
N PHE A 140 -3.94 10.23 17.04
CA PHE A 140 -2.54 10.41 17.41
C PHE A 140 -2.02 11.80 17.01
N ALA A 141 -2.31 12.26 15.80
CA ALA A 141 -1.87 13.57 15.32
C ALA A 141 -2.50 14.73 16.10
N LYS A 142 -3.76 14.58 16.57
CA LYS A 142 -4.45 15.61 17.36
C LYS A 142 -3.99 15.64 18.81
N ASN A 143 -3.66 14.49 19.39
CA ASN A 143 -3.30 14.36 20.80
C ASN A 143 -2.05 13.47 20.95
N PRO A 144 -0.88 13.90 20.43
CA PRO A 144 0.33 13.12 20.56
C PRO A 144 0.74 13.01 22.04
N PRO A 145 1.36 11.89 22.44
CA PRO A 145 1.73 11.69 23.84
C PRO A 145 2.91 12.60 24.19
N THR A 146 2.85 13.27 25.35
CA THR A 146 3.88 14.24 25.77
C THR A 146 4.92 13.63 26.70
N ASP A 147 4.59 12.51 27.35
CA ASP A 147 5.40 11.80 28.35
C ASP A 147 5.95 10.45 27.83
N LYS A 148 5.97 10.26 26.50
CA LYS A 148 6.36 9.02 25.83
C LYS A 148 7.44 9.29 24.79
N ILE A 149 8.23 8.26 24.48
CA ILE A 149 9.26 8.34 23.44
C ILE A 149 8.64 7.95 22.11
N VAL A 150 8.57 8.90 21.19
CA VAL A 150 8.12 8.69 19.81
C VAL A 150 9.32 8.76 18.88
N VAL A 151 9.52 7.70 18.09
CA VAL A 151 10.52 7.66 17.02
C VAL A 151 9.85 7.97 15.69
N PHE A 152 10.50 8.77 14.86
CA PHE A 152 10.04 9.10 13.52
C PHE A 152 11.07 8.74 12.47
N ASP A 153 10.62 8.36 11.28
CA ASP A 153 11.53 8.34 10.15
C ASP A 153 11.98 9.77 9.75
N ASP A 154 13.14 9.88 9.09
CA ASP A 154 13.82 11.17 8.85
C ASP A 154 13.04 12.18 8.01
N TYR A 155 12.09 11.69 7.21
CA TYR A 155 11.37 12.48 6.22
C TYR A 155 9.94 12.80 6.63
N MET A 156 9.50 12.32 7.80
CA MET A 156 8.23 12.74 8.38
C MET A 156 8.25 14.23 8.78
N PRO A 157 7.14 14.96 8.59
CA PRO A 157 7.02 16.35 9.03
C PRO A 157 7.23 16.49 10.55
N ARG A 158 8.36 17.09 10.95
CA ARG A 158 8.77 17.32 12.35
C ARG A 158 7.82 18.23 13.13
N ALA A 159 6.96 18.98 12.43
CA ALA A 159 6.00 19.92 13.03
C ALA A 159 4.96 19.26 13.95
N LEU A 160 4.90 17.93 13.97
CA LEU A 160 3.90 17.21 14.74
C LEU A 160 4.22 17.11 16.25
N MET A 161 5.49 17.20 16.71
CA MET A 161 5.82 17.00 18.14
C MET A 161 7.13 17.65 18.61
N SER A 162 7.25 17.93 19.91
CA SER A 162 8.45 18.49 20.56
C SER A 162 9.43 17.47 21.15
N ASN A 163 9.00 16.21 21.38
CA ASN A 163 9.80 15.16 22.02
C ASN A 163 9.93 13.93 21.11
N PHE A 164 10.77 14.03 20.06
CA PHE A 164 10.97 12.92 19.14
C PHE A 164 12.45 12.58 18.92
N LYS A 165 12.69 11.32 18.55
CA LYS A 165 14.00 10.81 18.13
C LYS A 165 13.90 10.35 16.67
N SER A 166 14.97 10.56 15.88
CA SER A 166 15.00 9.98 14.54
C SER A 166 15.20 8.46 14.59
N LEU A 167 14.54 7.75 13.67
CA LEU A 167 14.71 6.33 13.44
C LEU A 167 16.13 5.99 12.97
N SER A 168 16.77 6.87 12.19
CA SER A 168 18.16 6.67 11.76
C SER A 168 19.17 6.76 12.91
N ASP A 169 18.88 7.57 13.93
CA ASP A 169 19.68 7.67 15.16
C ASP A 169 19.33 6.59 16.19
N THR A 170 18.45 5.65 15.84
CA THR A 170 17.94 4.63 16.76
C THR A 170 18.54 3.27 16.43
N GLU A 171 19.50 2.82 17.24
CA GLU A 171 20.15 1.51 17.07
C GLU A 171 19.25 0.34 17.53
N ASN A 172 18.45 0.56 18.57
CA ASN A 172 17.49 -0.40 19.10
C ASN A 172 16.22 0.32 19.56
N LEU A 173 15.13 -0.45 19.69
CA LEU A 173 13.83 0.09 20.04
C LEU A 173 13.56 0.03 21.56
N ASP A 174 14.55 -0.20 22.41
CA ASP A 174 14.33 -0.28 23.86
C ASP A 174 13.91 1.08 24.43
N GLY A 175 12.87 1.09 25.26
CA GLY A 175 12.28 2.33 25.80
C GLY A 175 11.46 3.15 24.80
N VAL A 176 11.42 2.79 23.52
CA VAL A 176 10.52 3.43 22.54
C VAL A 176 9.08 3.00 22.79
N ASP A 177 8.16 3.95 22.87
CA ASP A 177 6.72 3.66 23.05
C ASP A 177 5.98 3.60 21.72
N PHE A 178 6.35 4.48 20.79
CA PHE A 178 5.70 4.65 19.48
C PHE A 178 6.73 4.82 18.37
N ILE A 179 6.38 4.36 17.17
CA ILE A 179 7.13 4.63 15.94
C ILE A 179 6.15 5.12 14.88
N ALA A 180 6.34 6.35 14.41
CA ALA A 180 5.58 6.93 13.31
C ALA A 180 6.47 6.95 12.05
N THR A 181 5.99 6.35 10.96
CA THR A 181 6.81 6.17 9.76
C THR A 181 5.97 6.07 8.50
N THR A 182 6.54 6.47 7.37
CA THR A 182 6.07 6.20 6.01
C THR A 182 6.19 4.71 5.62
N HIS A 183 6.85 3.88 6.44
CA HIS A 183 6.96 2.44 6.20
C HIS A 183 5.64 1.70 6.42
N HIS A 184 5.08 1.15 5.35
CA HIS A 184 3.96 0.21 5.39
C HIS A 184 4.45 -1.23 5.57
N GLN A 185 3.55 -2.09 6.08
CA GLN A 185 3.87 -3.49 6.30
C GLN A 185 4.25 -4.19 4.99
N LEU A 186 5.39 -4.89 5.01
CA LEU A 186 5.85 -5.70 3.90
C LEU A 186 5.10 -7.04 3.86
N PHE A 187 4.89 -7.55 2.66
CA PHE A 187 4.39 -8.91 2.44
C PHE A 187 5.25 -9.64 1.40
N GLU A 188 5.10 -10.95 1.30
CA GLU A 188 5.83 -11.76 0.34
C GLU A 188 4.99 -12.06 -0.91
N GLU A 189 5.58 -11.89 -2.11
CA GLU A 189 4.99 -12.26 -3.40
C GLU A 189 6.07 -12.87 -4.30
N ASP A 190 5.85 -14.11 -4.77
CA ASP A 190 6.81 -14.87 -5.59
C ASP A 190 8.23 -14.95 -4.98
N GLY A 191 8.32 -14.99 -3.65
CA GLY A 191 9.58 -15.03 -2.92
C GLY A 191 10.28 -13.68 -2.77
N PHE A 192 9.66 -12.57 -3.17
CA PHE A 192 10.18 -11.21 -2.96
C PHE A 192 9.43 -10.52 -1.82
N LEU A 193 10.12 -9.64 -1.09
CA LEU A 193 9.45 -8.67 -0.23
C LEU A 193 8.82 -7.58 -1.11
N VAL A 194 7.59 -7.24 -0.77
CA VAL A 194 6.79 -6.25 -1.49
C VAL A 194 6.40 -5.13 -0.54
N TYR A 195 6.71 -3.92 -0.96
CA TYR A 195 6.24 -2.68 -0.37
C TYR A 195 5.19 -2.05 -1.28
N GLU A 196 4.06 -1.65 -0.72
CA GLU A 196 2.99 -0.95 -1.44
C GLU A 196 2.58 0.33 -0.70
N ALA A 197 2.40 1.42 -1.45
CA ALA A 197 1.96 2.69 -0.88
C ALA A 197 1.15 3.51 -1.89
N MET A 198 0.26 4.36 -1.35
CA MET A 198 -0.49 5.36 -2.12
C MET A 198 0.09 6.73 -1.82
N VAL A 199 0.63 7.41 -2.83
CA VAL A 199 1.22 8.75 -2.66
C VAL A 199 0.51 9.81 -3.48
N ASP A 200 0.58 11.05 -3.00
CA ASP A 200 0.22 12.22 -3.78
C ASP A 200 1.43 12.65 -4.63
N ALA A 201 1.37 12.37 -5.93
CA ALA A 201 2.42 12.72 -6.89
C ALA A 201 2.14 14.04 -7.64
N SER A 202 1.19 14.86 -7.18
CA SER A 202 0.85 16.13 -7.84
C SER A 202 2.03 17.13 -7.88
N GLY A 203 2.95 17.00 -6.91
CA GLY A 203 4.19 17.77 -6.81
C GLY A 203 5.33 17.31 -7.72
N ALA A 204 5.16 16.21 -8.47
CA ALA A 204 6.23 15.62 -9.27
C ALA A 204 6.81 16.57 -10.31
N LYS A 205 8.12 16.49 -10.51
CA LYS A 205 8.81 17.06 -11.68
C LYS A 205 8.59 16.14 -12.87
N ILE A 206 7.98 16.65 -13.92
CA ILE A 206 7.71 15.91 -15.16
C ILE A 206 8.62 16.45 -16.27
N GLU A 207 9.40 15.57 -16.88
CA GLU A 207 10.28 15.87 -18.01
C GLU A 207 10.03 14.83 -19.11
N ASN A 208 9.66 15.27 -20.33
CA ASN A 208 9.35 14.39 -21.46
C ASN A 208 8.32 13.29 -21.11
N ASP A 209 7.20 13.68 -20.49
CA ASP A 209 6.13 12.79 -20.03
C ASP A 209 6.60 11.68 -19.06
N GLN A 210 7.69 11.93 -18.33
CA GLN A 210 8.24 11.01 -17.35
C GLN A 210 8.42 11.67 -15.98
N MET A 211 8.12 10.90 -14.93
CA MET A 211 8.55 11.22 -13.57
C MET A 211 9.85 10.49 -13.25
N THR A 212 10.68 11.11 -12.42
CA THR A 212 11.93 10.52 -11.96
C THR A 212 11.80 10.10 -10.51
N TRP A 213 12.22 8.87 -10.23
CA TRP A 213 12.28 8.31 -8.90
C TRP A 213 13.71 7.92 -8.57
N ASN A 214 14.10 8.12 -7.32
CA ASN A 214 15.42 7.78 -6.81
C ASN A 214 15.27 6.82 -5.64
N MET A 215 15.86 5.63 -5.76
CA MET A 215 15.97 4.69 -4.67
C MET A 215 17.35 4.83 -4.02
N PHE A 216 17.39 5.03 -2.71
CA PHE A 216 18.62 5.17 -1.92
C PHE A 216 18.78 3.97 -0.99
N MET A 217 19.95 3.35 -1.05
CA MET A 217 20.27 2.07 -0.43
C MET A 217 21.73 2.13 0.09
N PRO A 218 21.99 2.82 1.21
CA PRO A 218 23.33 3.23 1.63
C PRO A 218 24.36 2.10 1.71
N GLU A 219 23.95 0.89 2.13
CA GLU A 219 24.88 -0.25 2.27
C GLU A 219 24.98 -1.12 1.00
N VAL A 220 24.28 -0.78 -0.08
CA VAL A 220 24.36 -1.53 -1.35
C VAL A 220 25.69 -1.23 -2.06
N SER A 221 26.41 -2.30 -2.39
CA SER A 221 27.73 -2.25 -3.03
C SER A 221 28.01 -3.52 -3.86
N GLU A 222 29.17 -3.60 -4.50
CA GLU A 222 29.63 -4.79 -5.22
C GLU A 222 29.60 -6.07 -4.36
N ASN A 223 29.93 -5.94 -3.06
CA ASN A 223 29.98 -7.06 -2.12
C ASN A 223 28.67 -7.27 -1.33
N ASN A 224 27.70 -6.37 -1.49
CA ASN A 224 26.42 -6.40 -0.80
C ASN A 224 25.29 -5.94 -1.74
N PRO A 225 25.03 -6.66 -2.85
CA PRO A 225 24.00 -6.26 -3.80
C PRO A 225 22.61 -6.46 -3.24
N ILE A 226 21.66 -5.69 -3.77
CA ILE A 226 20.22 -5.88 -3.59
C ILE A 226 19.63 -6.44 -4.88
N THR A 227 18.63 -7.33 -4.77
CA THR A 227 17.88 -7.79 -5.94
C THR A 227 16.58 -7.02 -6.04
N ILE A 228 16.31 -6.37 -7.16
CA ILE A 228 15.06 -5.62 -7.41
C ILE A 228 14.31 -6.30 -8.55
N LYS A 229 13.10 -6.79 -8.28
CA LYS A 229 12.19 -7.34 -9.30
C LYS A 229 11.61 -6.21 -10.14
N GLY A 230 11.21 -5.10 -9.51
CA GLY A 230 10.72 -3.92 -10.20
C GLY A 230 10.20 -2.84 -9.25
N VAL A 231 9.98 -1.66 -9.82
CA VAL A 231 9.16 -0.61 -9.22
C VAL A 231 8.02 -0.30 -10.18
N ASP A 232 6.82 -0.75 -9.80
CA ASP A 232 5.61 -0.54 -10.58
C ASP A 232 4.88 0.69 -10.06
N ILE A 233 4.56 1.60 -10.97
CA ILE A 233 3.84 2.83 -10.67
C ILE A 233 2.53 2.82 -11.44
N THR A 234 1.41 2.78 -10.71
CA THR A 234 0.07 2.81 -11.28
C THR A 234 -0.62 4.11 -10.93
N TYR A 235 -1.16 4.80 -11.92
CA TYR A 235 -1.81 6.10 -11.73
C TYR A 235 -3.31 5.94 -11.68
N ASN A 236 -3.91 6.47 -10.60
CA ASN A 236 -5.35 6.55 -10.53
C ASN A 236 -5.79 7.87 -11.16
N GLN A 237 -6.34 7.79 -12.38
CA GLN A 237 -6.94 8.95 -13.02
C GLN A 237 -8.31 9.19 -12.38
N PRO A 238 -8.62 10.44 -11.94
CA PRO A 238 -10.01 10.76 -11.62
C PRO A 238 -10.86 10.48 -12.85
N ALA A 239 -12.04 9.87 -12.67
CA ALA A 239 -12.96 9.68 -13.77
C ALA A 239 -13.17 11.02 -14.47
N MET A 240 -12.89 11.10 -15.78
CA MET A 240 -13.19 12.30 -16.55
C MET A 240 -14.70 12.50 -16.48
N ILE A 241 -15.13 13.48 -15.71
CA ILE A 241 -16.52 13.94 -15.75
C ILE A 241 -16.62 14.68 -17.08
N GLU A 242 -17.20 14.03 -18.09
CA GLU A 242 -17.56 14.71 -19.34
C GLU A 242 -18.52 15.85 -18.96
N SER A 243 -18.05 17.09 -19.11
CA SER A 243 -18.92 18.25 -18.99
C SER A 243 -19.92 18.20 -20.14
N GLN A 244 -21.17 17.89 -19.82
CA GLN A 244 -22.32 18.05 -20.73
C GLN A 244 -22.67 19.52 -20.90
#